data_AF-A0A925C3H5-F1
#
_entry.id   AF-A0A925C3H5-F1
#
_cell.length_a   1.000
_cell.length_b   1.000
_cell.length_c   1.000
_cell.angle_alpha   90.00
_cell.angle_beta   90.00
_cell.angle_gamma   90.00
#
_symmetry.space_group_name_H-M   'P 1'
#
loop_
_entity.id
_entity.type
_entity.pdbx_description
1 polymer ?
#
loop_
_entity_poly.entity_id
_entity_poly.type
_entity_poly.pdbx_seq_one_letter_code
_entity_poly.pdbx_strand_id
1 'polypeptide(L)'
;MLTIGRRVLLQGAAAVALSTMVRPSLGWAQDDGPFKLPPLPYDFGALEPSIDAKTMELHHDKHHAAYVKKLNEAVKDHSKVAAMPIEEILA
;
A
#
# COMPACT_ATOMS: atom_id res chain seq x y z
N MET A 1 2.48 -47.29 34.91
CA MET A 1 2.44 -46.07 35.76
C MET A 1 3.42 -45.06 35.21
N LEU A 2 2.95 -44.07 34.44
CA LEU A 2 3.68 -42.84 34.14
C LEU A 2 2.70 -41.69 34.43
N THR A 3 2.92 -40.95 35.52
CA THR A 3 2.14 -39.77 35.88
C THR A 3 2.68 -38.55 35.13
N ILE A 4 1.96 -38.10 34.11
CA ILE A 4 2.27 -36.85 33.42
C ILE A 4 1.90 -35.69 34.35
N GLY A 5 2.93 -35.07 34.95
CA GLY A 5 2.77 -33.96 35.87
C GLY A 5 2.38 -32.66 35.15
N ARG A 6 1.53 -31.85 35.79
CA ARG A 6 1.08 -30.51 35.33
C ARG A 6 2.20 -29.55 34.93
N ARG A 7 3.44 -29.82 35.35
CA ARG A 7 4.63 -29.04 34.96
C ARG A 7 5.00 -29.18 33.47
N VAL A 8 4.63 -30.29 32.82
CA VAL A 8 4.85 -30.48 31.37
C VAL A 8 3.89 -29.63 30.53
N LEU A 9 2.74 -29.23 31.08
CA LEU A 9 1.74 -28.44 30.37
C LEU A 9 2.09 -26.94 30.30
N LEU A 10 2.96 -26.42 31.18
CA LEU A 10 3.31 -24.99 31.22
C LEU A 10 4.56 -24.60 30.42
N GLN A 11 5.25 -25.54 29.79
CA GLN A 11 6.41 -25.24 28.92
C GLN A 11 6.07 -25.20 27.42
N GLY A 12 4.81 -25.43 27.05
CA GLY A 12 4.38 -25.57 25.64
C GLY A 12 3.74 -24.34 24.99
N ALA A 13 3.81 -23.13 25.58
CA ALA A 13 3.02 -21.97 25.11
C ALA A 13 3.83 -20.70 24.79
N ALA A 14 5.12 -20.80 24.44
CA ALA A 14 5.98 -19.63 24.23
C ALA A 14 6.54 -19.45 22.80
N ALA A 15 5.96 -20.09 21.78
CA ALA A 15 6.48 -20.00 20.41
C ALA A 15 5.42 -19.85 19.30
N VAL A 16 4.31 -19.17 19.58
CA VAL A 16 3.38 -18.69 18.54
C VAL A 16 3.09 -17.21 18.78
N ALA A 17 4.13 -16.37 18.71
CA ALA A 17 3.99 -14.92 18.80
C ALA A 17 4.94 -14.17 17.84
N LEU A 18 5.40 -14.81 16.76
CA LEU A 18 6.37 -14.20 15.84
C LEU A 18 6.02 -14.37 14.35
N SER A 19 4.73 -14.35 13.99
CA SER A 19 4.31 -14.38 12.57
C SER A 19 3.44 -13.19 12.13
N THR A 20 3.29 -12.15 12.95
CA THR A 20 2.56 -10.92 12.54
C THR A 20 3.45 -9.69 12.38
N MET A 21 4.78 -9.81 12.56
CA MET A 21 5.74 -8.77 12.14
C MET A 21 6.20 -8.94 10.69
N VAL A 22 5.29 -9.35 9.81
CA VAL A 22 5.33 -8.87 8.44
C VAL A 22 4.02 -8.12 8.28
N ARG A 23 3.97 -6.91 8.82
CA ARG A 23 3.27 -5.88 8.07
C ARG A 23 4.12 -5.77 6.82
N PRO A 24 3.66 -6.19 5.62
CA PRO A 24 4.21 -5.50 4.48
C PRO A 24 4.00 -4.04 4.85
N SER A 25 5.05 -3.24 4.78
CA SER A 25 4.83 -1.86 4.38
C SER A 25 3.87 -1.99 3.21
N LEU A 26 2.59 -1.71 3.46
CA LEU A 26 1.53 -1.80 2.48
C LEU A 26 1.76 -0.57 1.61
N GLY A 27 2.93 -0.54 0.97
CA GLY A 27 3.31 0.40 -0.04
C GLY A 27 2.38 0.04 -1.17
N TRP A 28 1.48 0.97 -1.47
CA TRP A 28 0.67 0.95 -2.67
C TRP A 28 1.60 1.32 -3.84
N ALA A 29 2.71 0.60 -3.97
CA ALA A 29 3.67 0.79 -5.03
C ALA A 29 3.01 0.27 -6.31
N GLN A 30 2.72 1.19 -7.22
CA GLN A 30 2.08 0.91 -8.49
C GLN A 30 3.15 0.86 -9.58
N ASP A 31 3.91 -0.23 -9.61
CA ASP A 31 5.18 -0.17 -10.35
C ASP A 31 5.09 -0.60 -11.81
N ASP A 32 4.00 -1.20 -12.29
CA ASP A 32 4.02 -1.89 -13.59
C ASP A 32 3.06 -1.36 -14.67
N GLY A 33 2.27 -0.31 -14.40
CA GLY A 33 1.35 0.27 -15.38
C GLY A 33 1.97 1.37 -16.27
N PRO A 34 1.38 1.69 -17.45
CA PRO A 34 1.82 2.80 -18.32
C PRO A 34 1.73 4.17 -17.63
N PHE A 35 0.78 4.36 -16.71
CA PHE A 35 0.68 5.54 -15.87
C PHE A 35 1.27 5.27 -14.48
N LYS A 36 1.98 6.26 -13.93
CA LYS A 36 2.68 6.16 -12.64
C LYS A 36 2.08 7.13 -11.62
N LEU A 37 2.11 6.73 -10.34
CA LEU A 37 1.88 7.63 -9.23
C LEU A 37 3.19 8.40 -8.96
N PRO A 38 3.26 9.72 -9.25
CA PRO A 38 4.46 10.48 -8.96
C PRO A 38 4.69 10.55 -7.44
N PRO A 39 5.92 10.42 -6.95
CA PRO A 39 6.19 10.58 -5.53
C PRO A 39 5.90 12.01 -5.09
N LEU A 40 5.49 12.19 -3.83
CA LEU A 40 5.42 13.51 -3.23
C LEU A 40 6.83 14.13 -3.19
N PRO A 41 6.98 15.42 -3.58
CA PRO A 41 8.26 16.11 -3.53
C PRO A 41 8.61 16.63 -2.11
N TYR A 42 7.78 16.31 -1.11
CA TYR A 42 7.91 16.74 0.28
C TYR A 42 7.27 15.71 1.22
N ASP A 43 7.64 15.74 2.49
CA ASP A 43 7.05 14.88 3.53
C ASP A 43 5.57 15.21 3.77
N PHE A 44 4.78 14.24 4.24
CA PHE A 44 3.34 14.41 4.45
C PHE A 44 2.95 15.63 5.29
N GLY A 45 3.76 16.01 6.29
CA GLY A 45 3.50 17.16 7.16
C GLY A 45 4.04 18.50 6.66
N ALA A 46 4.68 18.56 5.49
CA ALA A 46 5.35 19.78 5.02
C ALA A 46 4.41 20.96 4.74
N LEU A 47 3.10 20.72 4.66
CA LEU A 47 2.08 21.73 4.38
C LEU A 47 1.29 22.17 5.62
N GLU A 48 1.69 21.74 6.81
CA GLU A 48 1.07 22.19 8.05
C GLU A 48 1.34 23.69 8.33
N PRO A 49 0.38 24.43 8.89
CA PRO A 49 -0.94 23.99 9.38
C PRO A 49 -2.05 24.03 8.31
N SER A 50 -1.72 24.36 7.06
CA SER A 50 -2.73 24.55 6.00
C SER A 50 -3.36 23.23 5.55
N ILE A 51 -2.57 22.15 5.51
CA ILE A 51 -3.05 20.79 5.24
C ILE A 51 -2.34 19.86 6.21
N ASP A 52 -3.10 19.07 6.96
CA ASP A 52 -2.55 18.14 7.94
C ASP A 52 -1.90 16.92 7.27
N ALA A 53 -0.92 16.32 7.97
CA ALA A 53 -0.19 15.16 7.45
C ALA A 53 -1.11 13.96 7.11
N LYS A 54 -2.21 13.76 7.86
CA LYS A 54 -3.10 12.63 7.63
C LYS A 54 -3.89 12.80 6.33
N THR A 55 -4.32 14.03 6.04
CA THR A 55 -4.91 14.38 4.75
C THR A 55 -3.94 14.09 3.60
N MET A 56 -2.68 14.51 3.71
CA MET A 56 -1.68 14.26 2.65
C MET A 56 -1.41 12.77 2.44
N GLU A 57 -1.30 11.98 3.51
CA GLU A 57 -1.15 10.52 3.45
C GLU A 57 -2.34 9.87 2.72
N LEU A 58 -3.57 10.20 3.13
CA LEU A 58 -4.77 9.61 2.53
C LEU A 58 -4.98 10.07 1.08
N HIS A 59 -4.74 11.35 0.79
CA HIS A 59 -4.94 11.91 -0.54
C HIS A 59 -3.96 11.29 -1.55
N HIS A 60 -2.68 11.21 -1.21
CA HIS A 60 -1.66 10.65 -2.11
C HIS A 60 -1.72 9.11 -2.17
N ASP A 61 -1.57 8.43 -1.03
CA ASP A 61 -1.36 6.97 -1.00
C ASP A 61 -2.65 6.17 -1.18
N LYS A 62 -3.82 6.80 -1.03
CA LYS A 62 -5.12 6.15 -1.28
C LYS A 62 -5.80 6.70 -2.53
N HIS A 63 -6.15 7.98 -2.54
CA HIS A 63 -7.00 8.52 -3.60
C HIS A 63 -6.25 8.61 -4.93
N HIS A 64 -5.08 9.25 -4.97
CA HIS A 64 -4.29 9.36 -6.19
C HIS A 64 -3.81 7.97 -6.68
N ALA A 65 -3.32 7.13 -5.76
CA ALA A 65 -2.96 5.73 -6.08
C ALA A 65 -4.14 4.94 -6.68
N ALA A 66 -5.36 5.12 -6.16
CA ALA A 66 -6.53 4.44 -6.70
C ALA A 66 -6.86 4.90 -8.13
N TYR A 67 -6.74 6.20 -8.43
CA TYR A 67 -6.96 6.71 -9.78
C TYR A 67 -5.96 6.14 -10.78
N VAL A 68 -4.66 6.14 -10.46
CA VAL A 68 -3.63 5.57 -11.33
C VAL A 68 -3.86 4.06 -11.54
N LYS A 69 -4.24 3.32 -10.50
CA LYS A 69 -4.63 1.91 -10.61
C LYS A 69 -5.79 1.69 -11.56
N LYS A 70 -6.86 2.45 -11.38
CA LYS A 70 -8.08 2.27 -12.19
C LYS A 70 -7.89 2.71 -13.64
N LEU A 71 -7.08 3.74 -13.88
CA LEU A 71 -6.68 4.13 -15.23
C LEU A 71 -5.89 3.01 -15.91
N ASN A 72 -4.86 2.47 -15.25
CA ASN A 72 -4.06 1.36 -15.79
C ASN A 72 -4.92 0.10 -16.07
N GLU A 73 -5.86 -0.23 -15.18
CA GLU A 73 -6.82 -1.32 -15.40
C GLU A 73 -7.71 -1.07 -16.62
N ALA A 74 -8.15 0.18 -16.84
CA ALA A 74 -9.01 0.55 -17.96
C ALA A 74 -8.29 0.52 -19.30
N VAL A 75 -7.00 0.89 -19.35
CA VAL A 75 -6.24 0.97 -20.61
C VAL A 75 -5.49 -0.32 -20.97
N LYS A 76 -5.52 -1.35 -20.11
CA LYS A 76 -4.68 -2.57 -20.26
C LYS A 76 -4.82 -3.26 -21.63
N ASP A 77 -6.01 -3.25 -22.22
CA ASP A 77 -6.33 -3.89 -23.50
C ASP A 77 -6.39 -2.86 -24.66
N HIS A 78 -6.03 -1.61 -24.39
CA HIS A 78 -6.12 -0.47 -25.30
C HIS A 78 -4.72 0.14 -25.52
N SER A 79 -3.81 -0.61 -26.15
CA SER A 79 -2.39 -0.24 -26.32
C SER A 79 -2.17 1.15 -26.92
N LYS A 80 -3.03 1.60 -27.85
CA LYS A 80 -2.98 2.95 -28.40
C LYS A 80 -3.25 4.01 -27.32
N VAL A 81 -4.29 3.81 -26.51
CA VAL A 81 -4.67 4.74 -25.42
C VAL A 81 -3.63 4.68 -24.30
N ALA A 82 -3.12 3.50 -23.96
CA ALA A 82 -2.07 3.32 -22.96
C ALA A 82 -0.75 4.03 -23.31
N ALA A 83 -0.52 4.33 -24.59
CA ALA A 83 0.66 5.06 -25.06
C ALA A 83 0.43 6.57 -25.21
N MET A 84 -0.79 7.06 -25.03
CA MET A 84 -1.11 8.49 -25.13
C MET A 84 -0.73 9.24 -23.85
N PRO A 85 -0.30 10.50 -23.94
CA PRO A 85 -0.24 11.38 -22.77
C PRO A 85 -1.64 11.57 -22.17
N ILE A 86 -1.73 11.78 -20.85
CA ILE A 86 -3.02 11.85 -20.14
C ILE A 86 -3.91 13.00 -20.66
N GLU A 87 -3.30 14.09 -21.11
CA GLU A 87 -3.97 15.26 -21.66
C GLU A 87 -4.73 14.92 -22.95
N GLU A 88 -4.20 14.03 -23.78
CA GLU A 88 -4.87 13.59 -25.00
C GLU A 88 -6.01 12.60 -24.73
N ILE A 89 -6.00 11.94 -23.57
CA ILE A 89 -7.09 11.04 -23.14
C ILE A 89 -8.30 11.83 -22.64
N LEU A 90 -8.09 13.05 -22.15
CA LEU A 90 -9.12 13.93 -21.58
C LEU A 90 -9.77 14.88 -22.61
N ALA A 91 -9.25 14.93 -23.83
CA ALA A 91 -9.65 15.87 -24.88
C ALA A 91 -10.97 15.53 -25.59
#